data_AF-V5EUV8-F1
#
_entry.id   AF-V5EUV8-F1
#
_cell.length_a   1.000
_cell.length_b   1.000
_cell.length_c   1.000
_cell.angle_alpha   90.00
_cell.angle_beta   90.00
_cell.angle_gamma   90.00
#
_symmetry.space_group_name_H-M   'P 1'
#
loop_
_entity.id
_entity.type
_entity.pdbx_description
1 polymer ?
#
loop_
_entity_poly.entity_id
_entity_poly.type
_entity_poly.pdbx_seq_one_letter_code
_entity_poly.pdbx_strand_id
1 'polypeptide(L)'
;MIQPSFVQLSVLAAAALLGAVPSASATALPSSHLAERQSTSAQPTPGMGFNTYNAYACSPSEATSRTTIDRLKSDGYLAAGYNFFQVDCGWVSRDGERDASGNLKTNTDRFPSGMPALSQYTTSKGLSFGLYSDAGLRACDTESPSPVMGSLGYEDQDAALLKSFGVSYLKYDNCYVDGTTGDDNAPKNARSDFPSRFSKMTSALAKVGINKMLVCQWGVAQQQDDGRLIGPAQWTQGIGTSYRLSDDIGSGWGNVVRIINQAIPIALNKNSGPGHFADADLLEVGNAGMTIDEQATHFAYWAMIKSPLVISTDLTAISKAAKAILLNKGLIAINQDSLGEPVKLIERRPGKSDLHAGKLANGDMAVLAFDFTNNRRYVNVPFGSLGIASADVTDLWTGTKRTGVSNYGKTINGHGSIALRLSNIKYTGYNPKLKYIAASAAVLAGDANVQACSGCSKGNKVGFVGNGAGNTLTFNNVKAYASESVIYFDYVNADVGFGGSTNDRTAQISVNGGPAQTVSFPLSGYDWDKDVTKGYRVRLTGFTKGTSNSITISNADSYAPDFDRIGFT
;
A
#
# COMPACT_ATOMS: atom_id res chain seq x y z
N MET A 1 73.90 -57.82 -10.23
CA MET A 1 73.04 -56.93 -9.44
C MET A 1 73.89 -55.73 -9.06
N ILE A 2 73.83 -54.65 -9.84
CA ILE A 2 74.86 -53.61 -9.88
C ILE A 2 74.26 -52.31 -9.33
N GLN A 3 74.75 -51.86 -8.17
CA GLN A 3 75.07 -50.45 -7.89
C GLN A 3 76.53 -50.21 -8.35
N PRO A 4 77.00 -49.00 -8.72
CA PRO A 4 76.72 -47.71 -8.06
C PRO A 4 76.63 -46.43 -8.95
N SER A 5 76.03 -45.40 -8.35
CA SER A 5 76.42 -43.98 -8.19
C SER A 5 76.88 -43.02 -9.32
N PHE A 6 76.28 -41.81 -9.22
CA PHE A 6 76.71 -40.43 -9.58
C PHE A 6 76.89 -39.99 -11.05
N VAL A 7 76.05 -39.04 -11.49
CA VAL A 7 76.45 -37.85 -12.29
C VAL A 7 75.54 -36.64 -11.94
N GLN A 8 76.18 -35.47 -11.74
CA GLN A 8 75.60 -34.13 -11.53
C GLN A 8 74.78 -33.64 -12.75
N LEU A 9 73.85 -32.70 -12.57
CA LEU A 9 73.85 -31.48 -13.41
C LEU A 9 72.92 -30.34 -12.89
N SER A 10 73.55 -29.16 -12.75
CA SER A 10 73.07 -27.80 -13.03
C SER A 10 71.83 -27.22 -12.33
N VAL A 11 72.12 -26.28 -11.42
CA VAL A 11 71.24 -25.26 -10.84
C VAL A 11 70.97 -24.15 -11.87
N LEU A 12 69.69 -23.86 -12.16
CA LEU A 12 69.26 -22.55 -12.66
C LEU A 12 68.46 -21.85 -11.55
N ALA A 13 68.97 -20.71 -11.08
CA ALA A 13 68.30 -19.84 -10.13
C ALA A 13 67.22 -19.02 -10.85
N ALA A 14 65.96 -19.23 -10.48
CA ALA A 14 64.86 -18.33 -10.81
C ALA A 14 64.59 -17.42 -9.62
N ALA A 15 64.91 -16.14 -9.76
CA ALA A 15 64.58 -15.10 -8.77
C ALA A 15 63.07 -14.88 -8.75
N ALA A 16 62.39 -15.30 -7.67
CA ALA A 16 61.00 -14.97 -7.43
C ALA A 16 60.90 -13.54 -6.88
N LEU A 17 60.32 -12.63 -7.66
CA LEU A 17 59.87 -11.33 -7.16
C LEU A 17 58.73 -11.54 -6.17
N LEU A 18 58.97 -11.22 -4.90
CA LEU A 18 57.94 -11.04 -3.87
C LEU A 18 57.15 -9.76 -4.20
N GLY A 19 56.06 -9.92 -4.96
CA GLY A 19 55.05 -8.87 -5.13
C GLY A 19 54.22 -8.74 -3.86
N ALA A 20 54.22 -7.56 -3.25
CA ALA A 20 53.35 -7.23 -2.13
C ALA A 20 51.88 -7.37 -2.54
N VAL A 21 51.12 -8.18 -1.79
CA VAL A 21 49.66 -8.28 -1.94
C VAL A 21 49.07 -6.96 -1.44
N PRO A 22 48.31 -6.19 -2.24
CA PRO A 22 47.62 -5.03 -1.73
C PRO A 22 46.51 -5.52 -0.80
N SER A 23 46.52 -5.04 0.44
CA SER A 23 45.39 -5.13 1.36
C SER A 23 44.14 -4.62 0.63
N ALA A 24 43.16 -5.50 0.43
CA ALA A 24 41.88 -5.10 -0.13
C ALA A 24 41.25 -4.05 0.79
N SER A 25 41.24 -2.80 0.34
CA SER A 25 40.44 -1.75 0.96
C SER A 25 39.00 -2.24 1.00
N ALA A 26 38.43 -2.30 2.21
CA ALA A 26 37.01 -2.52 2.39
C ALA A 26 36.27 -1.44 1.59
N THR A 27 35.70 -1.83 0.45
CA THR A 27 34.88 -0.94 -0.36
C THR A 27 33.69 -0.55 0.51
N ALA A 28 33.57 0.74 0.81
CA ALA A 28 32.39 1.28 1.47
C ALA A 28 31.15 0.84 0.67
N LEU A 29 30.18 0.24 1.35
CA LEU A 29 28.91 -0.14 0.73
C LEU A 29 28.27 1.12 0.12
N PRO A 30 27.64 1.03 -1.08
CA PRO A 30 26.91 2.14 -1.68
C PRO A 30 25.93 2.77 -0.68
N SER A 31 25.89 4.10 -0.61
CA SER A 31 25.07 4.85 0.36
C SER A 31 23.58 4.49 0.35
N SER A 32 23.06 4.01 -0.79
CA SER A 32 21.68 3.51 -0.91
C SER A 32 21.40 2.28 -0.04
N HIS A 33 22.36 1.35 0.08
CA HIS A 33 22.21 0.15 0.92
C HIS A 33 22.27 0.46 2.42
N LEU A 34 22.98 1.53 2.82
CA LEU A 34 22.99 1.97 4.21
C LEU A 34 21.65 2.57 4.63
N ALA A 35 21.05 3.40 3.76
CA ALA A 35 19.73 3.98 4.00
C ALA A 35 18.62 2.91 4.07
N GLU A 36 18.61 1.95 3.15
CA GLU A 36 17.65 0.83 3.13
C GLU A 36 17.79 -0.09 4.36
N ARG A 37 19.02 -0.36 4.80
CA ARG A 37 19.27 -1.16 6.01
C ARG A 37 18.84 -0.42 7.27
N GLN A 38 19.08 0.90 7.34
CA GLN A 38 18.67 1.74 8.45
C GLN A 38 17.15 1.84 8.54
N SER A 39 16.44 2.06 7.42
CA SER A 39 14.98 2.08 7.39
C SER A 39 14.37 0.73 7.76
N THR A 40 14.93 -0.37 7.26
CA THR A 40 14.50 -1.74 7.60
C THR A 40 14.67 -2.01 9.10
N SER A 41 15.83 -1.64 9.68
CA SER A 41 16.04 -1.79 11.12
C SER A 41 15.10 -0.92 11.96
N ALA A 42 14.74 0.28 11.47
CA ALA A 42 13.86 1.19 12.15
C ALA A 42 12.40 0.71 12.13
N GLN A 43 11.97 0.09 11.03
CA GLN A 43 10.60 -0.35 10.82
C GLN A 43 10.57 -1.72 10.10
N PRO A 44 10.91 -2.83 10.80
CA PRO A 44 10.92 -4.17 10.22
C PRO A 44 9.51 -4.71 9.93
N THR A 45 8.51 -4.21 10.64
CA THR A 45 7.09 -4.45 10.46
C THR A 45 6.35 -3.10 10.35
N PRO A 46 5.12 -3.06 9.82
CA PRO A 46 4.36 -1.82 9.74
C PRO A 46 4.16 -1.18 11.12
N GLY A 47 4.18 0.15 11.19
CA GLY A 47 3.98 0.85 12.45
C GLY A 47 2.57 0.64 13.01
N MET A 48 2.44 0.54 14.33
CA MET A 48 1.14 0.50 15.01
C MET A 48 1.10 1.56 16.11
N GLY A 49 0.08 2.39 16.13
CA GLY A 49 0.00 3.47 17.12
C GLY A 49 -1.29 4.28 17.04
N PHE A 50 -1.19 5.53 17.45
CA PHE A 50 -2.28 6.49 17.42
C PHE A 50 -1.83 7.79 16.77
N ASN A 51 -2.71 8.40 15.99
CA ASN A 51 -2.56 9.76 15.46
C ASN A 51 -3.85 10.56 15.70
N THR A 52 -3.73 11.84 16.05
CA THR A 52 -4.86 12.67 16.49
C THR A 52 -5.80 13.16 15.37
N TYR A 53 -5.44 13.04 14.09
CA TYR A 53 -6.09 13.79 13.00
C TYR A 53 -7.58 13.47 12.79
N ASN A 54 -7.99 12.22 12.53
CA ASN A 54 -9.41 11.94 12.24
C ASN A 54 -10.30 12.12 13.48
N ALA A 55 -9.76 11.96 14.69
CA ALA A 55 -10.51 12.18 15.93
C ALA A 55 -10.69 13.67 16.29
N TYR A 56 -9.69 14.52 16.00
CA TYR A 56 -9.62 15.89 16.54
C TYR A 56 -9.25 16.97 15.51
N ALA A 57 -9.07 16.61 14.24
CA ALA A 57 -8.50 17.45 13.18
C ALA A 57 -7.23 18.18 13.66
N CYS A 58 -7.09 19.46 13.33
CA CYS A 58 -6.01 20.32 13.80
C CYS A 58 -6.29 21.00 15.15
N SER A 59 -7.14 20.39 15.99
CA SER A 59 -7.49 20.88 17.33
C SER A 59 -7.21 19.88 18.47
N PRO A 60 -6.12 19.08 18.47
CA PRO A 60 -5.75 18.32 19.66
C PRO A 60 -5.34 19.26 20.80
N SER A 61 -5.40 18.76 22.03
CA SER A 61 -4.96 19.47 23.24
C SER A 61 -4.11 18.55 24.12
N GLU A 62 -3.38 19.12 25.07
CA GLU A 62 -2.61 18.34 26.04
C GLU A 62 -3.52 17.43 26.87
N ALA A 63 -4.69 17.93 27.30
CA ALA A 63 -5.64 17.16 28.10
C ALA A 63 -6.22 15.97 27.33
N THR A 64 -6.66 16.19 26.08
CA THR A 64 -7.16 15.10 25.24
C THR A 64 -6.05 14.10 24.89
N SER A 65 -4.84 14.58 24.62
CA SER A 65 -3.67 13.72 24.34
C SER A 65 -3.32 12.83 25.52
N ARG A 66 -3.24 13.38 26.74
CA ARG A 66 -2.97 12.60 27.97
C ARG A 66 -4.04 11.55 28.22
N THR A 67 -5.31 11.92 28.04
CA THR A 67 -6.45 11.00 28.16
C THR A 67 -6.30 9.83 27.17
N THR A 68 -6.05 10.13 25.89
CA THR A 68 -5.86 9.10 24.86
C THR A 68 -4.66 8.20 25.15
N ILE A 69 -3.53 8.76 25.59
CA ILE A 69 -2.34 8.01 26.01
C ILE A 69 -2.68 7.04 27.16
N ASP A 70 -3.43 7.49 28.16
CA ASP A 70 -3.87 6.64 29.27
C ASP A 70 -4.81 5.53 28.79
N ARG A 71 -5.70 5.81 27.84
CA ARG A 71 -6.57 4.80 27.23
C ARG A 71 -5.76 3.79 26.42
N LEU A 72 -4.80 4.21 25.59
CA LEU A 72 -3.92 3.30 24.84
C LEU A 72 -3.26 2.26 25.76
N LYS A 73 -2.80 2.69 26.94
CA LYS A 73 -2.22 1.79 27.95
C LYS A 73 -3.26 0.93 28.66
N SER A 74 -4.30 1.54 29.23
CA SER A 74 -5.26 0.86 30.10
C SER A 74 -6.26 -0.05 29.38
N ASP A 75 -6.57 0.26 28.12
CA ASP A 75 -7.56 -0.49 27.34
C ASP A 75 -6.99 -1.67 26.56
N GLY A 76 -5.68 -1.90 26.62
CA GLY A 76 -5.00 -3.03 26.00
C GLY A 76 -4.43 -2.78 24.61
N TYR A 77 -4.52 -1.56 24.06
CA TYR A 77 -3.96 -1.23 22.74
C TYR A 77 -2.42 -1.34 22.76
N LEU A 78 -1.76 -0.77 23.77
CA LEU A 78 -0.31 -0.92 23.92
C LEU A 78 0.11 -2.38 24.03
N ALA A 79 -0.64 -3.19 24.80
CA ALA A 79 -0.39 -4.62 24.93
C ALA A 79 -0.65 -5.41 23.62
N ALA A 80 -1.50 -4.89 22.73
CA ALA A 80 -1.75 -5.45 21.41
C ALA A 80 -0.70 -5.01 20.35
N GLY A 81 0.16 -4.04 20.67
CA GLY A 81 1.25 -3.59 19.79
C GLY A 81 1.17 -2.14 19.35
N TYR A 82 0.09 -1.41 19.68
CA TYR A 82 -0.02 0.03 19.39
C TYR A 82 0.93 0.84 20.27
N ASN A 83 2.14 1.11 19.78
CA ASN A 83 3.30 1.47 20.59
C ASN A 83 3.80 2.92 20.41
N PHE A 84 3.14 3.72 19.57
CA PHE A 84 3.42 5.14 19.46
C PHE A 84 2.17 6.01 19.59
N PHE A 85 2.37 7.24 20.04
CA PHE A 85 1.38 8.31 20.02
C PHE A 85 1.96 9.50 19.25
N GLN A 86 1.26 9.91 18.19
CA GLN A 86 1.64 11.01 17.32
C GLN A 86 0.61 12.13 17.41
N VAL A 87 1.06 13.35 17.70
CA VAL A 87 0.23 14.56 17.55
C VAL A 87 0.37 15.04 16.12
N ASP A 88 -0.76 15.13 15.42
CA ASP A 88 -0.85 15.65 14.06
C ASP A 88 -0.83 17.19 14.04
N CYS A 89 -1.39 17.85 13.03
CA CYS A 89 -1.54 19.31 12.99
C CYS A 89 -2.19 19.89 14.28
N GLY A 90 -1.89 21.17 14.55
CA GLY A 90 -2.42 21.92 15.70
C GLY A 90 -1.46 22.10 16.88
N TRP A 91 -0.31 21.41 16.92
CA TRP A 91 0.70 21.57 17.97
C TRP A 91 1.59 22.81 17.78
N VAL A 92 1.78 23.27 16.54
CA VAL A 92 2.53 24.48 16.20
C VAL A 92 1.64 25.71 16.41
N SER A 93 2.24 26.80 16.89
CA SER A 93 1.60 28.10 17.06
C SER A 93 0.94 28.58 15.76
N ARG A 94 -0.19 29.26 15.91
CA ARG A 94 -0.99 29.80 14.80
C ARG A 94 -0.78 31.30 14.59
N ASP A 95 0.28 31.87 15.13
CA ASP A 95 0.60 33.30 14.96
C ASP A 95 1.41 33.59 13.68
N GLY A 96 1.71 32.57 12.87
CA GLY A 96 2.42 32.73 11.61
C GLY A 96 3.92 32.98 11.74
N GLU A 97 4.48 32.82 12.95
CA GLU A 97 5.85 33.24 13.24
C GLU A 97 6.68 32.09 13.81
N ARG A 98 7.99 32.13 13.52
CA ARG A 98 9.01 31.36 14.24
C ARG A 98 9.47 32.18 15.46
N ASP A 99 10.12 31.53 16.42
CA ASP A 99 10.75 32.26 17.53
C ASP A 99 11.97 33.08 17.06
N ALA A 100 12.56 33.89 17.96
CA ALA A 100 13.71 34.73 17.65
C ALA A 100 14.97 33.94 17.22
N SER A 101 15.01 32.63 17.48
CA SER A 101 16.08 31.73 17.06
C SER A 101 15.74 30.98 15.76
N GLY A 102 14.57 31.22 15.17
CA GLY A 102 14.09 30.57 13.95
C GLY A 102 13.39 29.22 14.18
N ASN A 103 13.07 28.83 15.41
CA ASN A 103 12.40 27.56 15.68
C ASN A 103 10.88 27.67 15.53
N LEU A 104 10.22 26.54 15.22
CA LEU A 104 8.77 26.42 15.35
C LEU A 104 8.35 26.65 16.81
N LYS A 105 7.30 27.46 17.00
CA LYS A 105 6.71 27.71 18.32
C LYS A 105 5.64 26.68 18.64
N THR A 106 5.61 26.17 19.88
CA THR A 106 4.48 25.34 20.34
C THR A 106 3.25 26.20 20.59
N ASN A 107 2.07 25.70 20.22
CA ASN A 107 0.78 26.28 20.58
C ASN A 107 0.49 26.06 22.07
N THR A 108 0.88 27.02 22.92
CA THR A 108 0.74 26.93 24.37
C THR A 108 -0.71 27.03 24.86
N ASP A 109 -1.63 27.54 24.04
CA ASP A 109 -3.06 27.55 24.38
C ASP A 109 -3.64 26.14 24.36
N ARG A 110 -3.13 25.28 23.47
CA ARG A 110 -3.51 23.86 23.39
C ARG A 110 -2.61 22.96 24.23
N PHE A 111 -1.33 23.31 24.35
CA PHE A 111 -0.31 22.53 25.05
C PHE A 111 0.47 23.39 26.04
N PRO A 112 -0.15 23.79 27.16
CA PRO A 112 0.42 24.75 28.11
C PRO A 112 1.74 24.28 28.74
N SER A 113 1.97 22.97 28.84
CA SER A 113 3.25 22.42 29.36
C SER A 113 4.31 22.23 28.26
N GLY A 114 3.98 22.50 27.00
CA GLY A 114 4.86 22.29 25.85
C GLY A 114 4.98 20.83 25.40
N MET A 115 5.54 20.63 24.20
CA MET A 115 5.75 19.30 23.61
C MET A 115 6.70 18.39 24.40
N PRO A 116 7.80 18.89 25.00
CA PRO A 116 8.68 18.06 25.83
C PRO A 116 7.96 17.38 26.99
N ALA A 117 7.03 18.08 27.67
CA ALA A 117 6.29 17.53 28.79
C ALA A 117 5.30 16.42 28.35
N LEU A 118 4.63 16.60 27.21
CA LEU A 118 3.76 15.57 26.63
C LEU A 118 4.55 14.35 26.15
N SER A 119 5.72 14.57 25.55
CA SER A 119 6.64 13.50 25.13
C SER A 119 7.16 12.69 26.31
N GLN A 120 7.61 13.35 27.38
CA GLN A 120 8.02 12.70 28.62
C GLN A 120 6.87 11.89 29.25
N TYR A 121 5.65 12.44 29.22
CA TYR A 121 4.49 11.71 29.70
C TYR A 121 4.19 10.47 28.85
N THR A 122 4.22 10.61 27.52
CA THR A 122 4.02 9.51 26.56
C THR A 122 5.00 8.36 26.82
N THR A 123 6.29 8.71 26.94
CA THR A 123 7.36 7.74 27.20
C THR A 123 7.24 7.09 28.58
N SER A 124 6.83 7.84 29.62
CA SER A 124 6.54 7.28 30.95
C SER A 124 5.42 6.21 30.94
N LYS A 125 4.57 6.22 29.91
CA LYS A 125 3.48 5.26 29.73
C LYS A 125 3.90 4.05 28.88
N GLY A 126 5.11 4.06 28.33
CA GLY A 126 5.67 2.97 27.51
C GLY A 126 5.42 3.14 26.01
N LEU A 127 4.99 4.32 25.56
CA LEU A 127 4.77 4.65 24.15
C LEU A 127 5.94 5.50 23.63
N SER A 128 6.29 5.34 22.35
CA SER A 128 7.18 6.30 21.68
C SER A 128 6.39 7.53 21.21
N PHE A 129 7.03 8.69 21.18
CA PHE A 129 6.38 9.95 20.81
C PHE A 129 6.70 10.34 19.36
N GLY A 130 5.70 10.86 18.66
CA GLY A 130 5.81 11.37 17.29
C GLY A 130 5.13 12.73 17.12
N LEU A 131 5.56 13.48 16.12
CA LEU A 131 4.96 14.76 15.73
C LEU A 131 4.74 14.82 14.22
N TYR A 132 4.14 15.92 13.79
CA TYR A 132 3.82 16.29 12.42
C TYR A 132 4.59 17.55 12.00
N SER A 133 5.05 17.61 10.75
CA SER A 133 5.50 18.83 10.08
C SER A 133 5.21 18.75 8.58
N ASP A 134 5.63 19.76 7.80
CA ASP A 134 5.28 19.92 6.39
C ASP A 134 6.48 20.32 5.53
N ALA A 135 6.53 19.80 4.30
CA ALA A 135 7.54 20.06 3.28
C ALA A 135 7.33 21.36 2.48
N GLY A 136 6.34 22.19 2.84
CA GLY A 136 6.18 23.54 2.32
C GLY A 136 6.48 24.66 3.32
N LEU A 137 6.15 25.89 2.91
CA LEU A 137 6.39 27.13 3.68
C LEU A 137 5.43 27.26 4.87
N ARG A 138 4.21 26.75 4.71
CA ARG A 138 3.18 26.63 5.74
C ARG A 138 2.76 25.18 5.87
N ALA A 139 2.36 24.77 7.06
CA ALA A 139 1.87 23.42 7.29
C ALA A 139 0.37 23.31 6.97
N CYS A 140 -0.10 22.14 6.56
CA CYS A 140 -1.54 21.91 6.44
C CYS A 140 -2.28 22.25 7.75
N ASP A 141 -3.42 22.92 7.63
CA ASP A 141 -4.34 23.25 8.73
C ASP A 141 -5.79 23.25 8.21
N THR A 142 -6.77 23.33 9.11
CA THR A 142 -8.19 23.51 8.75
C THR A 142 -8.51 24.90 8.21
N GLU A 143 -7.64 25.89 8.42
CA GLU A 143 -7.76 27.24 7.85
C GLU A 143 -6.95 27.37 6.53
N SER A 144 -7.48 28.14 5.57
CA SER A 144 -6.79 28.46 4.32
C SER A 144 -6.85 29.98 4.03
N PRO A 145 -5.71 30.67 3.85
CA PRO A 145 -4.34 30.15 3.99
C PRO A 145 -4.02 29.74 5.44
N SER A 146 -3.25 28.66 5.60
CA SER A 146 -2.87 28.16 6.92
C SER A 146 -2.00 29.16 7.67
N PRO A 147 -2.30 29.50 8.93
CA PRO A 147 -1.45 30.37 9.73
C PRO A 147 -0.22 29.65 10.32
N VAL A 148 -0.04 28.36 10.02
CA VAL A 148 0.96 27.51 10.69
C VAL A 148 2.22 27.40 9.84
N MET A 149 3.39 27.58 10.45
CA MET A 149 4.68 27.49 9.75
C MET A 149 5.03 26.04 9.36
N GLY A 150 5.53 25.85 8.14
CA GLY A 150 6.09 24.59 7.65
C GLY A 150 7.62 24.56 7.76
N SER A 151 8.25 23.45 7.34
CA SER A 151 9.69 23.20 7.51
C SER A 151 10.55 23.49 6.27
N LEU A 152 9.96 23.93 5.14
CA LEU A 152 10.73 24.20 3.93
C LEU A 152 11.83 25.25 4.18
N GLY A 153 13.09 24.85 3.95
CA GLY A 153 14.27 25.69 4.19
C GLY A 153 14.83 25.64 5.61
N TYR A 154 14.11 25.04 6.57
CA TYR A 154 14.48 24.93 7.99
C TYR A 154 14.67 23.47 8.44
N GLU A 155 14.82 22.52 7.51
CA GLU A 155 14.71 21.09 7.80
C GLU A 155 15.75 20.60 8.83
N ASP A 156 17.00 21.04 8.74
CA ASP A 156 18.06 20.69 9.71
C ASP A 156 17.76 21.26 11.11
N GLN A 157 17.23 22.49 11.17
CA GLN A 157 16.89 23.16 12.43
C GLN A 157 15.65 22.51 13.07
N ASP A 158 14.60 22.27 12.29
CA ASP A 158 13.37 21.65 12.76
C ASP A 158 13.61 20.19 13.19
N ALA A 159 14.48 19.44 12.50
CA ALA A 159 14.88 18.12 12.96
C ALA A 159 15.56 18.15 14.33
N ALA A 160 16.47 19.12 14.57
CA ALA A 160 17.11 19.30 15.88
C ALA A 160 16.09 19.67 16.97
N LEU A 161 15.12 20.54 16.66
CA LEU A 161 14.04 20.91 17.56
C LEU A 161 13.18 19.69 17.92
N LEU A 162 12.73 18.93 16.92
CA LEU A 162 11.95 17.70 17.11
C LEU A 162 12.71 16.70 17.98
N LYS A 163 14.02 16.54 17.76
CA LYS A 163 14.85 15.70 18.61
C LYS A 163 14.90 16.20 20.06
N SER A 164 14.99 17.50 20.27
CA SER A 164 14.99 18.11 21.62
C SER A 164 13.67 17.85 22.38
N PHE A 165 12.56 17.66 21.66
CA PHE A 165 11.27 17.28 22.23
C PHE A 165 11.15 15.77 22.48
N GLY A 166 12.13 14.95 22.12
CA GLY A 166 12.07 13.50 22.27
C GLY A 166 11.28 12.79 21.17
N VAL A 167 11.07 13.43 20.01
CA VAL A 167 10.40 12.82 18.86
C VAL A 167 11.23 11.64 18.32
N SER A 168 10.53 10.57 17.96
CA SER A 168 11.10 9.35 17.37
C SER A 168 10.49 8.95 16.02
N TYR A 169 9.40 9.62 15.63
CA TYR A 169 8.68 9.39 14.38
C TYR A 169 8.04 10.70 13.88
N LEU A 170 8.36 11.11 12.65
CA LEU A 170 7.76 12.26 11.98
C LEU A 170 6.73 11.82 10.94
N LYS A 171 5.54 12.43 10.93
CA LYS A 171 4.69 12.53 9.74
C LYS A 171 5.07 13.83 9.02
N TYR A 172 5.42 13.75 7.74
CA TYR A 172 5.89 14.90 6.97
C TYR A 172 4.99 15.13 5.75
N ASP A 173 4.25 16.23 5.76
CA ASP A 173 3.20 16.56 4.78
C ASP A 173 3.71 17.46 3.63
N ASN A 174 2.81 17.99 2.78
CA ASN A 174 3.20 18.69 1.55
C ASN A 174 2.37 19.94 1.20
N CYS A 175 1.71 20.61 2.15
CA CYS A 175 0.95 21.83 1.84
C CYS A 175 1.86 23.05 1.57
N TYR A 176 1.39 24.05 0.82
CA TYR A 176 2.04 25.37 0.68
C TYR A 176 3.50 25.32 0.22
N VAL A 177 3.82 24.41 -0.69
CA VAL A 177 5.17 24.29 -1.26
C VAL A 177 5.45 25.37 -2.32
N ASP A 178 4.43 25.80 -3.07
CA ASP A 178 4.60 26.73 -4.19
C ASP A 178 4.36 28.21 -3.78
N GLY A 179 3.84 28.44 -2.57
CA GLY A 179 3.54 29.77 -2.05
C GLY A 179 2.83 29.71 -0.70
N THR A 180 2.29 30.85 -0.27
CA THR A 180 1.66 31.00 1.07
C THR A 180 0.20 31.44 1.01
N THR A 181 -0.37 31.53 -0.19
CA THR A 181 -1.76 31.94 -0.41
C THR A 181 -2.69 30.73 -0.36
N GLY A 182 -4.00 30.96 -0.27
CA GLY A 182 -4.98 29.87 -0.21
C GLY A 182 -4.94 28.93 -1.42
N ASP A 183 -4.55 29.44 -2.58
CA ASP A 183 -4.43 28.67 -3.83
C ASP A 183 -3.23 27.70 -3.81
N ASP A 184 -2.26 27.92 -2.93
CA ASP A 184 -1.07 27.08 -2.74
C ASP A 184 -1.33 25.91 -1.77
N ASN A 185 -2.54 25.81 -1.21
CA ASN A 185 -2.87 24.76 -0.26
C ASN A 185 -2.96 23.39 -0.94
N ALA A 186 -2.30 22.40 -0.33
CA ALA A 186 -2.36 21.00 -0.69
C ALA A 186 -2.31 20.72 -2.22
N PRO A 187 -1.27 21.16 -2.96
CA PRO A 187 -1.22 20.98 -4.41
C PRO A 187 -1.21 19.49 -4.76
N LYS A 188 -2.30 19.01 -5.39
CA LYS A 188 -2.51 17.60 -5.70
C LYS A 188 -1.96 17.19 -7.07
N ASN A 189 -1.21 18.02 -7.77
CA ASN A 189 -0.61 17.72 -9.07
C ASN A 189 0.77 17.04 -8.94
N ALA A 190 1.15 16.29 -9.98
CA ALA A 190 2.48 15.70 -10.05
C ALA A 190 3.60 16.74 -9.98
N ARG A 191 4.74 16.35 -9.38
CA ARG A 191 5.87 17.26 -9.09
C ARG A 191 7.22 16.61 -9.37
N SER A 192 8.19 17.36 -9.86
CA SER A 192 9.57 16.88 -10.03
C SER A 192 10.41 16.95 -8.76
N ASP A 193 10.07 17.86 -7.84
CA ASP A 193 10.84 18.20 -6.64
C ASP A 193 10.60 17.29 -5.43
N PHE A 194 9.70 16.31 -5.53
CA PHE A 194 9.33 15.43 -4.42
C PHE A 194 10.53 14.70 -3.80
N PRO A 195 11.37 13.98 -4.56
CA PRO A 195 12.48 13.24 -3.95
C PRO A 195 13.48 14.15 -3.24
N SER A 196 13.80 15.31 -3.80
CA SER A 196 14.79 16.21 -3.21
C SER A 196 14.29 16.84 -1.91
N ARG A 197 13.05 17.36 -1.88
CA ARG A 197 12.47 17.97 -0.67
C ARG A 197 12.30 16.97 0.46
N PHE A 198 11.71 15.80 0.18
CA PHE A 198 11.51 14.77 1.22
C PHE A 198 12.85 14.15 1.69
N SER A 199 13.83 13.97 0.80
CA SER A 199 15.17 13.47 1.18
C SER A 199 15.93 14.46 2.08
N LYS A 200 15.69 15.76 1.93
CA LYS A 200 16.32 16.78 2.78
C LYS A 200 15.89 16.63 4.25
N MET A 201 14.60 16.49 4.50
CA MET A 201 14.09 16.20 5.85
C MET A 201 14.56 14.83 6.36
N THR A 202 14.54 13.80 5.51
CA THR A 202 15.08 12.47 5.88
C THR A 202 16.51 12.55 6.37
N SER A 203 17.36 13.28 5.64
CA SER A 203 18.77 13.47 5.98
C SER A 203 18.94 14.26 7.28
N ALA A 204 18.14 15.31 7.48
CA ALA A 204 18.12 16.11 8.69
C ALA A 204 17.74 15.28 9.93
N LEU A 205 16.68 14.47 9.82
CA LEU A 205 16.24 13.55 10.88
C LEU A 205 17.32 12.51 11.21
N ALA A 206 17.97 11.93 10.20
CA ALA A 206 19.02 10.94 10.40
C ALA A 206 20.23 11.52 11.18
N LYS A 207 20.63 12.78 10.91
CA LYS A 207 21.73 13.47 11.65
C LYS A 207 21.46 13.56 13.16
N VAL A 208 20.19 13.65 13.55
CA VAL A 208 19.76 13.75 14.96
C VAL A 208 19.25 12.42 15.54
N GLY A 209 19.37 11.34 14.77
CA GLY A 209 19.00 9.98 15.17
C GLY A 209 17.49 9.70 15.21
N ILE A 210 16.71 10.40 14.37
CA ILE A 210 15.31 10.05 14.09
C ILE A 210 15.27 9.30 12.77
N ASN A 211 14.86 8.03 12.80
CA ASN A 211 14.96 7.12 11.65
C ASN A 211 13.60 6.66 11.12
N LYS A 212 12.50 7.24 11.60
CA LYS A 212 11.14 6.92 11.15
C LYS A 212 10.51 8.17 10.57
N MET A 213 10.03 8.07 9.33
CA MET A 213 9.32 9.15 8.67
C MET A 213 8.24 8.57 7.74
N LEU A 214 7.02 9.11 7.88
CA LEU A 214 5.96 8.92 6.91
C LEU A 214 6.03 10.07 5.90
N VAL A 215 6.23 9.71 4.63
CA VAL A 215 6.06 10.63 3.50
C VAL A 215 4.57 10.81 3.21
N CYS A 216 4.00 11.94 3.61
CA CYS A 216 2.59 12.27 3.46
C CYS A 216 2.40 13.22 2.28
N GLN A 217 2.18 12.65 1.11
CA GLN A 217 2.08 13.38 -0.17
C GLN A 217 0.82 12.96 -0.96
N TRP A 218 -0.07 12.22 -0.31
CA TRP A 218 -1.43 11.92 -0.78
C TRP A 218 -1.52 11.06 -2.05
N GLY A 219 -0.58 10.14 -2.26
CA GLY A 219 -0.58 9.26 -3.44
C GLY A 219 -0.14 9.92 -4.75
N VAL A 220 0.26 11.20 -4.71
CA VAL A 220 0.67 11.97 -5.89
C VAL A 220 1.97 11.39 -6.50
N ALA A 221 2.05 11.45 -7.83
CA ALA A 221 3.19 10.94 -8.58
C ALA A 221 4.31 11.98 -8.69
N GLN A 222 5.56 11.51 -8.77
CA GLN A 222 6.66 12.33 -9.23
C GLN A 222 6.58 12.48 -10.75
N GLN A 223 6.79 13.69 -11.27
CA GLN A 223 7.01 13.93 -12.70
C GLN A 223 8.51 13.90 -13.01
N GLN A 224 8.91 13.11 -14.00
CA GLN A 224 10.27 13.05 -14.54
C GLN A 224 10.51 14.15 -15.59
N ASP A 225 11.78 14.42 -15.92
CA ASP A 225 12.17 15.41 -16.93
C ASP A 225 11.61 15.12 -18.33
N ASP A 226 11.37 13.85 -18.66
CA ASP A 226 10.74 13.40 -19.90
C ASP A 226 9.21 13.46 -19.88
N GLY A 227 8.62 14.00 -18.81
CA GLY A 227 7.18 14.12 -18.59
C GLY A 227 6.52 12.86 -18.04
N ARG A 228 7.24 11.74 -17.91
CA ARG A 228 6.69 10.48 -17.38
C ARG A 228 6.41 10.59 -15.89
N LEU A 229 5.38 9.89 -15.42
CA LEU A 229 5.04 9.81 -14.00
C LEU A 229 5.67 8.57 -13.34
N ILE A 230 6.05 8.72 -12.08
CA ILE A 230 6.51 7.64 -11.20
C ILE A 230 5.70 7.70 -9.91
N GLY A 231 5.15 6.57 -9.46
CA GLY A 231 4.36 6.51 -8.24
C GLY A 231 5.16 6.63 -6.96
N PRO A 232 4.51 6.96 -5.83
CA PRO A 232 5.17 7.05 -4.53
C PRO A 232 5.84 5.76 -4.10
N ALA A 233 5.25 4.62 -4.46
CA ALA A 233 5.84 3.31 -4.20
C ALA A 233 7.24 3.12 -4.82
N GLN A 234 7.57 3.88 -5.85
CA GLN A 234 8.88 3.84 -6.50
C GLN A 234 9.76 5.01 -6.06
N TRP A 235 9.27 6.26 -6.11
CA TRP A 235 10.13 7.41 -5.85
C TRP A 235 10.49 7.61 -4.37
N THR A 236 9.71 7.05 -3.43
CA THR A 236 9.99 7.18 -1.98
C THR A 236 10.94 6.12 -1.43
N GLN A 237 11.42 5.19 -2.26
CA GLN A 237 12.38 4.16 -1.83
C GLN A 237 13.66 4.81 -1.30
N GLY A 238 14.02 4.48 -0.06
CA GLY A 238 15.17 5.07 0.63
C GLY A 238 14.97 6.49 1.20
N ILE A 239 13.74 7.04 1.11
CA ILE A 239 13.39 8.37 1.65
C ILE A 239 12.57 8.22 2.94
N GLY A 240 11.48 7.45 2.92
CA GLY A 240 10.62 7.23 4.08
C GLY A 240 10.68 5.79 4.58
N THR A 241 10.31 5.58 5.85
CA THR A 241 10.00 4.22 6.34
C THR A 241 8.61 3.77 5.93
N SER A 242 7.75 4.73 5.57
CA SER A 242 6.43 4.52 4.98
C SER A 242 6.06 5.69 4.07
N TYR A 243 5.12 5.48 3.15
CA TYR A 243 4.63 6.51 2.23
C TYR A 243 3.12 6.42 2.05
N ARG A 244 2.43 7.56 2.03
CA ARG A 244 1.00 7.61 1.72
C ARG A 244 0.76 7.13 0.29
N LEU A 245 -0.07 6.10 0.14
CA LEU A 245 -0.38 5.50 -1.16
C LEU A 245 -1.52 6.22 -1.89
N SER A 246 -2.37 6.95 -1.16
CA SER A 246 -3.57 7.63 -1.65
C SER A 246 -3.79 8.98 -0.98
N ASP A 247 -4.75 9.74 -1.51
CA ASP A 247 -5.35 10.86 -0.79
C ASP A 247 -6.07 10.41 0.48
N ASP A 248 -6.37 11.37 1.36
CA ASP A 248 -6.90 11.12 2.70
C ASP A 248 -8.11 10.19 2.67
N ILE A 249 -8.17 9.26 3.63
CA ILE A 249 -9.23 8.26 3.70
C ILE A 249 -10.60 8.93 3.84
N GLY A 250 -10.72 10.04 4.56
CA GLY A 250 -12.02 10.64 4.83
C GLY A 250 -13.01 9.64 5.45
N SER A 251 -14.31 9.92 5.34
CA SER A 251 -15.36 9.07 5.94
C SER A 251 -16.06 8.17 4.91
N GLY A 252 -16.47 6.98 5.34
CA GLY A 252 -17.39 6.10 4.59
C GLY A 252 -16.74 5.06 3.66
N TRP A 253 -17.55 4.06 3.29
CA TRP A 253 -17.11 2.87 2.56
C TRP A 253 -16.50 3.14 1.17
N GLY A 254 -17.00 4.14 0.44
CA GLY A 254 -16.47 4.48 -0.89
C GLY A 254 -14.98 4.81 -0.88
N ASN A 255 -14.49 5.43 0.21
CA ASN A 255 -13.07 5.71 0.36
C ASN A 255 -12.25 4.47 0.66
N VAL A 256 -12.78 3.54 1.45
CA VAL A 256 -12.16 2.22 1.67
C VAL A 256 -11.98 1.50 0.33
N VAL A 257 -13.01 1.49 -0.52
CA VAL A 257 -12.95 0.88 -1.86
C VAL A 257 -11.92 1.56 -2.76
N ARG A 258 -11.86 2.90 -2.75
CA ARG A 258 -10.84 3.67 -3.49
C ARG A 258 -9.43 3.25 -3.08
N ILE A 259 -9.13 3.19 -1.79
CA ILE A 259 -7.81 2.83 -1.28
C ILE A 259 -7.47 1.36 -1.57
N ILE A 260 -8.45 0.45 -1.47
CA ILE A 260 -8.29 -0.96 -1.88
C ILE A 260 -7.81 -1.04 -3.33
N ASN A 261 -8.45 -0.30 -4.25
CA ASN A 261 -8.05 -0.31 -5.66
C ASN A 261 -6.63 0.26 -5.85
N GLN A 262 -6.25 1.32 -5.13
CA GLN A 262 -4.91 1.90 -5.22
C GLN A 262 -3.80 1.02 -4.62
N ALA A 263 -4.12 0.19 -3.62
CA ALA A 263 -3.18 -0.75 -3.01
C ALA A 263 -2.87 -1.98 -3.89
N ILE A 264 -3.80 -2.37 -4.78
CA ILE A 264 -3.64 -3.55 -5.66
C ILE A 264 -2.35 -3.49 -6.49
N PRO A 265 -2.07 -2.45 -7.31
CA PRO A 265 -0.85 -2.41 -8.10
C PRO A 265 0.41 -2.43 -7.26
N ILE A 266 0.41 -1.77 -6.10
CA ILE A 266 1.55 -1.75 -5.19
C ILE A 266 1.89 -3.17 -4.70
N ALA A 267 0.87 -3.93 -4.30
CA ALA A 267 1.03 -5.31 -3.87
C ALA A 267 1.45 -6.24 -5.00
N LEU A 268 0.87 -6.10 -6.20
CA LEU A 268 1.23 -6.90 -7.37
C LEU A 268 2.68 -6.66 -7.80
N ASN A 269 3.12 -5.40 -7.78
CA ASN A 269 4.46 -4.97 -8.19
C ASN A 269 5.53 -5.14 -7.10
N LYS A 270 5.15 -5.58 -5.89
CA LYS A 270 6.05 -5.80 -4.74
C LYS A 270 6.77 -4.53 -4.26
N ASN A 271 6.08 -3.40 -4.30
CA ASN A 271 6.66 -2.10 -3.90
C ASN A 271 6.29 -1.70 -2.47
N SER A 272 6.14 -2.66 -1.57
CA SER A 272 5.87 -2.43 -0.15
C SER A 272 6.46 -3.58 0.68
N GLY A 273 7.15 -3.26 1.77
CA GLY A 273 7.81 -4.24 2.63
C GLY A 273 8.60 -3.62 3.79
N PRO A 274 9.40 -4.41 4.51
CA PRO A 274 10.21 -3.95 5.63
C PRO A 274 11.02 -2.69 5.28
N GLY A 275 10.93 -1.67 6.13
CA GLY A 275 11.59 -0.38 5.93
C GLY A 275 10.97 0.54 4.87
N HIS A 276 9.87 0.12 4.21
CA HIS A 276 9.20 0.89 3.16
C HIS A 276 7.75 0.41 2.98
N PHE A 277 6.88 0.71 3.95
CA PHE A 277 5.49 0.25 3.92
C PHE A 277 4.55 1.25 3.23
N ALA A 278 3.71 0.75 2.33
CA ALA A 278 2.60 1.52 1.78
C ALA A 278 1.61 1.86 2.91
N ASP A 279 1.39 3.15 3.12
CA ASP A 279 0.46 3.67 4.11
C ASP A 279 -0.89 3.97 3.47
N ALA A 280 -1.87 3.15 3.82
CA ALA A 280 -3.26 3.26 3.39
C ALA A 280 -4.05 4.30 4.23
N ASP A 281 -3.35 5.16 4.97
CA ASP A 281 -3.88 6.20 5.84
C ASP A 281 -4.51 5.67 7.14
N LEU A 282 -4.88 6.60 8.02
CA LEU A 282 -5.39 6.37 9.37
C LEU A 282 -6.63 5.47 9.40
N LEU A 283 -6.80 4.72 10.48
CA LEU A 283 -7.94 3.83 10.68
C LEU A 283 -9.21 4.63 11.05
N GLU A 284 -10.30 4.34 10.34
CA GLU A 284 -11.65 4.87 10.62
C GLU A 284 -12.48 3.96 11.55
N VAL A 285 -11.85 2.94 12.14
CA VAL A 285 -12.53 1.99 13.03
C VAL A 285 -12.96 2.67 14.33
N GLY A 286 -14.28 2.78 14.51
CA GLY A 286 -14.92 3.44 15.64
C GLY A 286 -15.35 4.88 15.36
N ASN A 287 -15.00 5.44 14.21
CA ASN A 287 -15.55 6.70 13.71
C ASN A 287 -16.92 6.47 13.06
N ALA A 288 -17.67 7.55 12.85
CA ALA A 288 -18.95 7.50 12.16
C ALA A 288 -18.78 7.30 10.64
N GLY A 289 -19.84 6.84 9.96
CA GLY A 289 -19.88 6.72 8.50
C GLY A 289 -19.71 5.31 7.94
N MET A 290 -19.41 4.32 8.78
CA MET A 290 -19.37 2.90 8.39
C MET A 290 -20.07 2.01 9.42
N THR A 291 -20.72 0.96 8.93
CA THR A 291 -21.21 -0.17 9.73
C THR A 291 -20.05 -0.94 10.37
N ILE A 292 -20.33 -1.75 11.38
CA ILE A 292 -19.30 -2.59 12.03
C ILE A 292 -18.70 -3.61 11.05
N ASP A 293 -19.48 -4.15 10.11
CA ASP A 293 -18.98 -5.09 9.09
C ASP A 293 -18.02 -4.39 8.10
N GLU A 294 -18.32 -3.15 7.69
CA GLU A 294 -17.42 -2.33 6.87
C GLU A 294 -16.13 -1.99 7.63
N GLN A 295 -16.23 -1.57 8.89
CA GLN A 295 -15.06 -1.31 9.75
C GLN A 295 -14.18 -2.56 9.93
N ALA A 296 -14.81 -3.73 10.09
CA ALA A 296 -14.11 -5.00 10.19
C ALA A 296 -13.37 -5.34 8.89
N THR A 297 -14.02 -5.20 7.73
CA THR A 297 -13.39 -5.42 6.43
C THR A 297 -12.27 -4.42 6.15
N HIS A 298 -12.47 -3.14 6.46
CA HIS A 298 -11.43 -2.11 6.39
C HIS A 298 -10.20 -2.51 7.22
N PHE A 299 -10.39 -2.85 8.50
CA PHE A 299 -9.28 -3.25 9.37
C PHE A 299 -8.56 -4.50 8.86
N ALA A 300 -9.31 -5.53 8.41
CA ALA A 300 -8.72 -6.75 7.87
C ALA A 300 -7.92 -6.48 6.60
N TYR A 301 -8.42 -5.62 5.70
CA TYR A 301 -7.68 -5.27 4.49
C TYR A 301 -6.37 -4.54 4.85
N TRP A 302 -6.42 -3.49 5.68
CA TRP A 302 -5.23 -2.73 6.13
C TRP A 302 -4.19 -3.64 6.78
N ALA A 303 -4.66 -4.55 7.65
CA ALA A 303 -3.80 -5.52 8.31
C ALA A 303 -3.10 -6.44 7.27
N MET A 304 -3.85 -6.94 6.28
CA MET A 304 -3.34 -7.92 5.31
C MET A 304 -2.49 -7.31 4.19
N ILE A 305 -2.67 -6.04 3.84
CA ILE A 305 -1.75 -5.33 2.93
C ILE A 305 -0.52 -4.77 3.64
N LYS A 306 -0.36 -5.04 4.95
CA LYS A 306 0.77 -4.57 5.76
C LYS A 306 0.85 -3.03 5.81
N SER A 307 -0.30 -2.35 5.78
CA SER A 307 -0.35 -0.92 6.08
C SER A 307 -0.01 -0.69 7.55
N PRO A 308 0.59 0.45 7.93
CA PRO A 308 0.56 0.90 9.31
C PRO A 308 -0.87 0.85 9.87
N LEU A 309 -1.04 0.39 11.11
CA LEU A 309 -2.31 0.35 11.82
C LEU A 309 -2.33 1.49 12.83
N VAL A 310 -2.77 2.67 12.38
CA VAL A 310 -2.74 3.89 13.19
C VAL A 310 -4.17 4.28 13.55
N ILE A 311 -4.50 4.15 14.83
CA ILE A 311 -5.83 4.51 15.35
C ILE A 311 -5.99 6.02 15.31
N SER A 312 -7.15 6.50 14.87
CA SER A 312 -7.50 7.92 14.91
C SER A 312 -8.98 8.12 15.27
N THR A 313 -9.35 7.58 16.43
CA THR A 313 -10.72 7.56 16.97
C THR A 313 -10.72 7.98 18.43
N ASP A 314 -11.79 8.65 18.89
CA ASP A 314 -11.96 8.93 20.31
C ASP A 314 -12.14 7.64 21.13
N LEU A 315 -11.07 7.26 21.85
CA LEU A 315 -11.02 6.05 22.67
C LEU A 315 -11.87 6.11 23.94
N THR A 316 -12.41 7.28 24.30
CA THR A 316 -13.32 7.43 25.44
C THR A 316 -14.75 7.01 25.09
N ALA A 317 -15.12 7.12 23.81
CA ALA A 317 -16.47 6.85 23.30
C ALA A 317 -16.55 5.62 22.37
N ILE A 318 -15.42 4.97 22.09
CA ILE A 318 -15.38 3.82 21.18
C ILE A 318 -16.29 2.66 21.63
N SER A 319 -17.06 2.10 20.69
CA SER A 319 -17.93 0.95 20.97
C SER A 319 -17.13 -0.32 21.27
N LYS A 320 -17.73 -1.26 22.02
CA LYS A 320 -17.12 -2.58 22.30
C LYS A 320 -16.78 -3.34 21.01
N ALA A 321 -17.62 -3.23 19.98
CA ALA A 321 -17.41 -3.90 18.69
C ALA A 321 -16.20 -3.33 17.94
N ALA A 322 -16.10 -1.99 17.83
CA ALA A 322 -14.96 -1.33 17.19
C ALA A 322 -13.65 -1.60 17.95
N LYS A 323 -13.67 -1.54 19.28
CA LYS A 323 -12.52 -1.93 20.11
C LYS A 323 -12.09 -3.38 19.87
N ALA A 324 -13.04 -4.30 19.72
CA ALA A 324 -12.72 -5.70 19.43
C ALA A 324 -12.07 -5.89 18.06
N ILE A 325 -12.46 -5.10 17.05
CA ILE A 325 -11.80 -5.08 15.74
C ILE A 325 -10.34 -4.63 15.88
N LEU A 326 -10.11 -3.48 16.52
CA LEU A 326 -8.77 -2.93 16.74
C LEU A 326 -7.87 -3.86 17.56
N LEU A 327 -8.43 -4.68 18.45
CA LEU A 327 -7.65 -5.62 19.28
C LEU A 327 -7.59 -7.05 18.70
N ASN A 328 -7.98 -7.25 17.44
CA ASN A 328 -7.96 -8.58 16.82
C ASN A 328 -6.51 -9.09 16.65
N LYS A 329 -6.08 -9.93 17.59
CA LYS A 329 -4.72 -10.51 17.64
C LYS A 329 -4.36 -11.30 16.38
N GLY A 330 -5.33 -11.97 15.74
CA GLY A 330 -5.09 -12.76 14.54
C GLY A 330 -4.70 -11.87 13.36
N LEU A 331 -5.47 -10.81 13.12
CA LEU A 331 -5.19 -9.83 12.06
C LEU A 331 -3.93 -9.01 12.36
N ILE A 332 -3.72 -8.60 13.62
CA ILE A 332 -2.47 -7.94 14.03
C ILE A 332 -1.26 -8.84 13.77
N ALA A 333 -1.34 -10.13 14.09
CA ALA A 333 -0.25 -11.07 13.80
C ALA A 333 0.01 -11.22 12.29
N ILE A 334 -1.02 -11.13 11.45
CA ILE A 334 -0.81 -11.05 10.00
C ILE A 334 -0.10 -9.73 9.65
N ASN A 335 -0.56 -8.59 10.14
CA ASN A 335 0.07 -7.30 9.86
C ASN A 335 1.55 -7.26 10.28
N GLN A 336 1.86 -7.84 11.44
CA GLN A 336 3.20 -7.86 12.05
C GLN A 336 4.05 -9.08 11.63
N ASP A 337 3.62 -9.89 10.67
CA ASP A 337 4.42 -10.99 10.15
C ASP A 337 5.68 -10.45 9.41
N SER A 338 6.84 -11.03 9.74
CA SER A 338 8.16 -10.51 9.38
C SER A 338 8.51 -10.62 7.90
N LEU A 339 7.71 -11.32 7.09
CA LEU A 339 7.89 -11.29 5.63
C LEU A 339 7.56 -9.90 5.09
N GLY A 340 6.65 -9.17 5.73
CA GLY A 340 6.23 -7.83 5.33
C GLY A 340 5.57 -7.75 3.94
N GLU A 341 5.29 -8.88 3.29
CA GLU A 341 4.66 -8.90 1.96
C GLU A 341 3.13 -8.75 2.05
N PRO A 342 2.52 -7.82 1.30
CA PRO A 342 1.07 -7.66 1.25
C PRO A 342 0.36 -8.85 0.60
N VAL A 343 -0.90 -9.09 0.99
CA VAL A 343 -1.80 -9.95 0.20
C VAL A 343 -2.03 -9.35 -1.19
N LYS A 344 -2.20 -10.21 -2.18
CA LYS A 344 -2.45 -9.82 -3.57
C LYS A 344 -3.86 -10.19 -3.97
N LEU A 345 -4.48 -9.39 -4.82
CA LEU A 345 -5.75 -9.78 -5.46
C LEU A 345 -5.50 -11.03 -6.30
N ILE A 346 -6.20 -12.12 -5.95
CA ILE A 346 -6.13 -13.40 -6.65
C ILE A 346 -7.23 -13.50 -7.69
N GLU A 347 -8.45 -13.08 -7.37
CA GLU A 347 -9.61 -13.20 -8.23
C GLU A 347 -10.64 -12.13 -7.89
N ARG A 348 -11.13 -11.41 -8.90
CA ARG A 348 -12.27 -10.49 -8.80
C ARG A 348 -13.54 -11.16 -9.33
N ARG A 349 -14.62 -11.07 -8.55
CA ARG A 349 -15.98 -11.47 -8.96
C ARG A 349 -16.84 -10.21 -9.11
N PRO A 350 -17.05 -9.73 -10.34
CA PRO A 350 -17.78 -8.48 -10.61
C PRO A 350 -19.13 -8.41 -9.89
N GLY A 351 -19.44 -7.27 -9.27
CA GLY A 351 -20.68 -7.06 -8.51
C GLY A 351 -20.85 -7.97 -7.29
N LYS A 352 -19.77 -8.61 -6.83
CA LYS A 352 -19.79 -9.55 -5.71
C LYS A 352 -18.59 -9.34 -4.79
N SER A 353 -17.50 -10.05 -5.01
CA SER A 353 -16.43 -10.21 -4.02
C SER A 353 -15.06 -10.26 -4.64
N ASP A 354 -14.07 -9.73 -3.94
CA ASP A 354 -12.67 -10.01 -4.23
C ASP A 354 -12.13 -11.10 -3.32
N LEU A 355 -11.18 -11.88 -3.84
CA LEU A 355 -10.38 -12.85 -3.10
C LEU A 355 -8.92 -12.41 -3.15
N HIS A 356 -8.34 -12.16 -1.98
CA HIS A 356 -6.93 -11.83 -1.80
C HIS A 356 -6.21 -12.92 -1.02
N ALA A 357 -4.93 -13.13 -1.33
CA ALA A 357 -4.08 -14.03 -0.56
C ALA A 357 -2.60 -13.62 -0.63
N GLY A 358 -1.84 -13.98 0.41
CA GLY A 358 -0.41 -13.68 0.53
C GLY A 358 0.28 -14.65 1.47
N LYS A 359 1.57 -14.88 1.24
CA LYS A 359 2.39 -15.78 2.07
C LYS A 359 2.75 -15.09 3.39
N LEU A 360 3.07 -15.90 4.39
CA LEU A 360 3.64 -15.48 5.67
C LEU A 360 5.04 -16.09 5.83
N ALA A 361 5.86 -15.50 6.71
CA ALA A 361 7.27 -15.88 6.87
C ALA A 361 7.47 -17.36 7.23
N ASN A 362 6.52 -17.95 7.98
CA ASN A 362 6.57 -19.34 8.42
C ASN A 362 6.02 -20.35 7.39
N GLY A 363 5.66 -19.91 6.18
CA GLY A 363 5.09 -20.77 5.12
C GLY A 363 3.56 -20.90 5.16
N ASP A 364 2.89 -20.29 6.12
CA ASP A 364 1.43 -20.14 6.13
C ASP A 364 0.96 -19.13 5.07
N MET A 365 -0.35 -19.01 4.89
CA MET A 365 -0.97 -18.07 3.96
C MET A 365 -2.09 -17.28 4.65
N ALA A 366 -2.09 -15.96 4.49
CA ALA A 366 -3.23 -15.11 4.80
C ALA A 366 -4.20 -15.08 3.61
N VAL A 367 -5.50 -15.18 3.88
CA VAL A 367 -6.56 -15.13 2.86
C VAL A 367 -7.67 -14.20 3.31
N LEU A 368 -8.11 -13.31 2.42
CA LEU A 368 -9.22 -12.40 2.64
C LEU A 368 -10.20 -12.49 1.49
N ALA A 369 -11.47 -12.76 1.78
CA ALA A 369 -12.55 -12.58 0.82
C ALA A 369 -13.59 -11.63 1.40
N PHE A 370 -14.01 -10.63 0.64
CA PHE A 370 -14.99 -9.64 1.11
C PHE A 370 -15.95 -9.24 0.01
N ASP A 371 -17.15 -8.83 0.41
CA ASP A 371 -18.22 -8.41 -0.49
C ASP A 371 -18.18 -6.89 -0.72
N PHE A 372 -18.43 -6.44 -1.94
CA PHE A 372 -18.58 -5.01 -2.26
C PHE A 372 -20.03 -4.53 -2.25
N THR A 373 -20.98 -5.42 -1.97
CA THR A 373 -22.41 -5.14 -1.97
C THR A 373 -22.98 -5.10 -0.57
N ASN A 374 -24.12 -4.43 -0.43
CA ASN A 374 -24.90 -4.35 0.80
C ASN A 374 -25.70 -5.64 1.12
N ASN A 375 -25.46 -6.74 0.41
CA ASN A 375 -26.26 -7.95 0.53
C ASN A 375 -25.64 -8.95 1.51
N ARG A 376 -26.44 -9.43 2.46
CA ARG A 376 -26.10 -10.62 3.24
C ARG A 376 -26.10 -11.86 2.34
N ARG A 377 -24.97 -12.56 2.25
CA ARG A 377 -24.84 -13.74 1.37
C ARG A 377 -23.83 -14.76 1.85
N TYR A 378 -23.94 -15.98 1.35
CA TYR A 378 -22.93 -17.01 1.52
C TYR A 378 -21.73 -16.74 0.59
N VAL A 379 -20.55 -16.58 1.18
CA VAL A 379 -19.29 -16.47 0.43
C VAL A 379 -18.48 -17.73 0.66
N ASN A 380 -17.99 -18.31 -0.44
CA ASN A 380 -17.13 -19.49 -0.43
C ASN A 380 -15.74 -19.14 -0.95
N VAL A 381 -14.73 -19.59 -0.22
CA VAL A 381 -13.31 -19.55 -0.58
C VAL A 381 -12.88 -20.98 -0.95
N PRO A 382 -12.94 -21.35 -2.25
CA PRO A 382 -12.37 -22.61 -2.70
C PRO A 382 -10.84 -22.53 -2.70
N PHE A 383 -10.17 -23.43 -1.99
CA PHE A 383 -8.71 -23.39 -1.89
C PHE A 383 -8.03 -23.75 -3.22
N GLY A 384 -8.73 -24.42 -4.13
CA GLY A 384 -8.28 -24.66 -5.50
C GLY A 384 -7.99 -23.37 -6.27
N SER A 385 -8.69 -22.26 -6.01
CA SER A 385 -8.38 -20.95 -6.63
C SER A 385 -7.01 -20.40 -6.19
N LEU A 386 -6.50 -20.88 -5.06
CA LEU A 386 -5.18 -20.57 -4.49
C LEU A 386 -4.12 -21.61 -4.88
N GLY A 387 -4.47 -22.62 -5.69
CA GLY A 387 -3.60 -23.75 -6.02
C GLY A 387 -3.45 -24.78 -4.88
N ILE A 388 -4.33 -24.74 -3.88
CA ILE A 388 -4.26 -25.55 -2.65
C ILE A 388 -5.29 -26.68 -2.71
N ALA A 389 -4.85 -27.91 -2.46
CA ALA A 389 -5.71 -29.10 -2.39
C ALA A 389 -6.40 -29.19 -1.03
N SER A 390 -5.63 -28.99 0.05
CA SER A 390 -6.13 -28.96 1.42
C SER A 390 -5.25 -28.10 2.32
N ALA A 391 -5.82 -27.50 3.35
CA ALA A 391 -5.09 -26.80 4.40
C ALA A 391 -5.85 -26.88 5.73
N ASP A 392 -5.12 -26.64 6.81
CA ASP A 392 -5.75 -26.27 8.08
C ASP A 392 -6.11 -24.79 8.01
N VAL A 393 -7.26 -24.42 8.55
CA VAL A 393 -7.79 -23.05 8.51
C VAL A 393 -8.08 -22.57 9.91
N THR A 394 -7.71 -21.32 10.18
CA THR A 394 -8.19 -20.53 11.33
C THR A 394 -8.95 -19.32 10.79
N ASP A 395 -10.23 -19.18 11.14
CA ASP A 395 -11.02 -17.97 10.89
C ASP A 395 -10.62 -16.90 11.90
N LEU A 396 -10.05 -15.80 11.42
CA LEU A 396 -9.45 -14.74 12.24
C LEU A 396 -10.50 -13.87 12.94
N TRP A 397 -11.78 -13.95 12.57
CA TRP A 397 -12.85 -13.25 13.26
C TRP A 397 -13.42 -14.05 14.44
N THR A 398 -13.52 -15.37 14.27
CA THR A 398 -14.21 -16.24 15.26
C THR A 398 -13.26 -17.13 16.06
N GLY A 399 -12.01 -17.30 15.61
CA GLY A 399 -11.07 -18.28 16.15
C GLY A 399 -11.39 -19.73 15.75
N THR A 400 -12.43 -19.96 14.94
CA THR A 400 -12.84 -21.31 14.49
C THR A 400 -11.71 -21.96 13.70
N LYS A 401 -11.41 -23.22 14.02
CA LYS A 401 -10.38 -24.01 13.33
C LYS A 401 -11.01 -25.21 12.60
N ARG A 402 -10.49 -25.54 11.42
CA ARG A 402 -10.77 -26.80 10.71
C ARG A 402 -9.48 -27.35 10.12
N THR A 403 -9.35 -28.67 10.04
CA THR A 403 -8.12 -29.35 9.62
C THR A 403 -8.32 -30.05 8.28
N GLY A 404 -7.34 -29.97 7.39
CA GLY A 404 -7.32 -30.70 6.12
C GLY A 404 -8.48 -30.40 5.16
N VAL A 405 -9.06 -29.20 5.22
CA VAL A 405 -10.21 -28.81 4.37
C VAL A 405 -9.75 -28.25 3.03
N SER A 406 -10.57 -28.38 1.99
CA SER A 406 -10.31 -27.87 0.63
C SER A 406 -11.05 -26.56 0.30
N ASN A 407 -11.87 -26.08 1.25
CA ASN A 407 -12.64 -24.84 1.11
C ASN A 407 -13.05 -24.33 2.50
N TYR A 408 -13.40 -23.04 2.55
CA TYR A 408 -14.05 -22.44 3.71
C TYR A 408 -15.12 -21.45 3.23
N GLY A 409 -16.32 -21.55 3.77
CA GLY A 409 -17.40 -20.62 3.45
C GLY A 409 -18.30 -20.35 4.64
N LYS A 410 -18.86 -19.14 4.66
CA LYS A 410 -19.84 -18.70 5.66
C LYS A 410 -20.73 -17.61 5.08
N THR A 411 -21.87 -17.40 5.73
CA THR A 411 -22.69 -16.22 5.48
C THR A 411 -22.04 -15.00 6.11
N ILE A 412 -21.89 -13.93 5.33
CA ILE A 412 -21.43 -12.61 5.78
C ILE A 412 -22.52 -11.58 5.49
N ASN A 413 -22.55 -10.49 6.26
CA ASN A 413 -23.44 -9.35 6.01
C ASN A 413 -22.93 -8.53 4.82
N GLY A 414 -23.70 -7.50 4.43
CA GLY A 414 -23.24 -6.53 3.43
C GLY A 414 -21.89 -5.95 3.82
N HIS A 415 -20.98 -5.87 2.85
CA HIS A 415 -19.58 -5.45 3.04
C HIS A 415 -18.75 -6.24 4.06
N GLY A 416 -19.28 -7.37 4.57
CA GLY A 416 -18.56 -8.23 5.49
C GLY A 416 -17.41 -8.99 4.82
N SER A 417 -16.61 -9.68 5.64
CA SER A 417 -15.44 -10.42 5.18
C SER A 417 -15.22 -11.78 5.84
N ILE A 418 -14.51 -12.64 5.13
CA ILE A 418 -13.89 -13.88 5.60
C ILE A 418 -12.37 -13.62 5.63
N ALA A 419 -11.78 -13.56 6.82
CA ALA A 419 -10.35 -13.43 7.04
C ALA A 419 -9.79 -14.73 7.62
N LEU A 420 -8.83 -15.36 6.94
CA LEU A 420 -8.30 -16.67 7.30
C LEU A 420 -6.77 -16.67 7.40
N ARG A 421 -6.26 -17.53 8.26
CA ARG A 421 -4.88 -18.04 8.19
C ARG A 421 -4.95 -19.52 7.80
N LEU A 422 -4.25 -19.87 6.72
CA LEU A 422 -4.08 -21.25 6.27
C LEU A 422 -2.70 -21.76 6.69
N SER A 423 -2.65 -22.94 7.28
CA SER A 423 -1.43 -23.65 7.66
C SER A 423 -1.46 -25.09 7.16
N ASN A 424 -0.35 -25.83 7.29
CA ASN A 424 -0.24 -27.22 6.84
C ASN A 424 -0.66 -27.42 5.38
N ILE A 425 -0.33 -26.44 4.54
CA ILE A 425 -0.83 -26.33 3.17
C ILE A 425 -0.32 -27.49 2.31
N LYS A 426 -1.25 -28.19 1.65
CA LYS A 426 -0.96 -29.15 0.58
C LYS A 426 -1.34 -28.54 -0.75
N TYR A 427 -0.35 -28.22 -1.56
CA TYR A 427 -0.56 -27.67 -2.89
C TYR A 427 -1.02 -28.77 -3.86
N THR A 428 -1.88 -28.41 -4.82
CA THR A 428 -2.37 -29.32 -5.87
C THR A 428 -1.27 -29.74 -6.85
N GLY A 429 -0.18 -28.96 -6.95
CA GLY A 429 0.81 -29.09 -8.04
C GLY A 429 0.27 -28.72 -9.42
N TYR A 430 -1.00 -28.31 -9.52
CA TYR A 430 -1.66 -27.99 -10.77
C TYR A 430 -1.37 -26.55 -11.18
N ASN A 431 -0.68 -26.39 -12.30
CA ASN A 431 -0.56 -25.11 -13.00
C ASN A 431 -1.45 -25.14 -14.25
N PRO A 432 -2.50 -24.31 -14.32
CA PRO A 432 -3.36 -24.26 -15.49
C PRO A 432 -2.54 -23.83 -16.72
N LYS A 433 -2.60 -24.61 -17.79
CA LYS A 433 -2.06 -24.19 -19.10
C LYS A 433 -3.03 -23.19 -19.71
N LEU A 434 -2.60 -21.94 -19.84
CA LEU A 434 -3.42 -20.89 -20.43
C LEU A 434 -3.23 -20.83 -21.95
N LYS A 435 -4.35 -20.69 -22.66
CA LYS A 435 -4.40 -20.24 -24.05
C LYS A 435 -4.64 -18.75 -24.06
N TYR A 436 -3.92 -18.04 -24.93
CA TYR A 436 -4.02 -16.59 -25.04
C TYR A 436 -4.57 -16.15 -26.39
N ILE A 437 -5.42 -15.13 -26.38
CA ILE A 437 -5.85 -14.39 -27.57
C ILE A 437 -5.36 -12.95 -27.41
N ALA A 438 -4.51 -12.50 -28.33
CA ALA A 438 -4.06 -11.12 -28.37
C ALA A 438 -5.23 -10.19 -28.70
N ALA A 439 -5.33 -9.05 -28.01
CA ALA A 439 -6.36 -8.06 -28.27
C ALA A 439 -6.27 -7.53 -29.72
N SER A 440 -5.06 -7.38 -30.25
CA SER A 440 -4.83 -6.97 -31.65
C SER A 440 -5.33 -7.97 -32.71
N ALA A 441 -5.65 -9.20 -32.32
CA ALA A 441 -6.22 -10.23 -33.19
C ALA A 441 -7.73 -10.45 -32.94
N ALA A 442 -8.34 -9.68 -32.03
CA ALA A 442 -9.76 -9.73 -31.74
C ALA A 442 -10.56 -8.87 -32.74
N VAL A 443 -11.89 -8.88 -32.64
CA VAL A 443 -12.76 -8.05 -33.47
C VAL A 443 -12.93 -6.69 -32.80
N LEU A 444 -12.54 -5.62 -33.50
CA LEU A 444 -12.66 -4.23 -33.05
C LEU A 444 -13.84 -3.56 -33.77
N ALA A 445 -14.55 -2.66 -33.09
CA ALA A 445 -15.62 -1.86 -33.68
C ALA A 445 -15.58 -0.42 -33.14
N GLY A 446 -16.15 0.51 -33.93
CA GLY A 446 -16.12 1.94 -33.61
C GLY A 446 -14.69 2.48 -33.63
N ASP A 447 -14.33 3.26 -32.60
CA ASP A 447 -13.03 3.93 -32.49
C ASP A 447 -11.93 3.06 -31.88
N ALA A 448 -12.26 1.86 -31.39
CA ALA A 448 -11.30 0.93 -30.81
C ALA A 448 -10.21 0.60 -31.85
N ASN A 449 -8.94 0.75 -31.48
CA ASN A 449 -7.81 0.57 -32.40
C ASN A 449 -6.58 -0.06 -31.76
N VAL A 450 -5.74 -0.67 -32.60
CA VAL A 450 -4.45 -1.26 -32.20
C VAL A 450 -3.41 -0.15 -32.03
N GLN A 451 -2.69 -0.19 -30.91
CA GLN A 451 -1.65 0.77 -30.56
C GLN A 451 -0.35 0.04 -30.20
N ALA A 452 0.78 0.70 -30.46
CA ALA A 452 2.06 0.22 -29.96
C ALA A 452 2.07 0.18 -28.42
N CYS A 453 2.75 -0.82 -27.86
CA CYS A 453 2.91 -1.01 -26.43
C CYS A 453 4.17 -1.84 -26.17
N SER A 454 5.28 -1.20 -25.79
CA SER A 454 6.57 -1.88 -25.60
C SER A 454 6.56 -2.89 -24.45
N GLY A 455 5.72 -2.69 -23.43
CA GLY A 455 5.54 -3.63 -22.32
C GLY A 455 4.63 -4.83 -22.64
N CYS A 456 3.86 -4.75 -23.73
CA CYS A 456 2.86 -5.74 -24.10
C CYS A 456 3.46 -6.97 -24.77
N SER A 457 2.79 -8.10 -24.64
CA SER A 457 3.30 -9.44 -25.00
C SER A 457 3.67 -9.59 -26.48
N LYS A 458 3.09 -8.79 -27.36
CA LYS A 458 3.42 -8.73 -28.80
C LYS A 458 3.71 -7.31 -29.29
N GLY A 459 4.17 -6.43 -28.41
CA GLY A 459 4.48 -5.04 -28.75
C GLY A 459 3.25 -4.16 -29.06
N ASN A 460 2.04 -4.68 -28.85
CA ASN A 460 0.79 -3.99 -29.20
C ASN A 460 -0.28 -4.23 -28.13
N LYS A 461 -1.19 -3.26 -27.99
CA LYS A 461 -2.42 -3.32 -27.20
C LYS A 461 -3.59 -2.82 -28.05
N VAL A 462 -4.82 -2.97 -27.55
CA VAL A 462 -6.00 -2.28 -28.09
C VAL A 462 -6.47 -1.25 -27.08
N GLY A 463 -6.56 0.00 -27.54
CA GLY A 463 -7.09 1.12 -26.76
C GLY A 463 -8.36 1.71 -27.39
N PHE A 464 -8.85 2.79 -26.80
CA PHE A 464 -10.12 3.45 -27.19
C PHE A 464 -11.35 2.52 -27.17
N VAL A 465 -11.33 1.49 -26.32
CA VAL A 465 -12.51 0.67 -26.04
C VAL A 465 -13.41 1.44 -25.07
N GLY A 466 -14.70 1.56 -25.38
CA GLY A 466 -15.66 2.36 -24.62
C GLY A 466 -15.72 3.83 -25.01
N ASN A 467 -16.19 4.69 -24.10
CA ASN A 467 -16.60 6.07 -24.37
C ASN A 467 -17.62 6.16 -25.52
N GLY A 468 -18.56 5.21 -25.52
CA GLY A 468 -19.56 5.01 -26.55
C GLY A 468 -19.88 3.54 -26.72
N ALA A 469 -21.17 3.19 -26.76
CA ALA A 469 -21.62 1.80 -26.79
C ALA A 469 -21.16 1.01 -28.04
N GLY A 470 -20.80 1.71 -29.13
CA GLY A 470 -20.29 1.10 -30.37
C GLY A 470 -18.78 0.79 -30.37
N ASN A 471 -18.02 1.34 -29.42
CA ASN A 471 -16.57 1.19 -29.34
C ASN A 471 -16.23 -0.06 -28.54
N THR A 472 -16.08 -1.19 -29.25
CA THR A 472 -16.02 -2.51 -28.60
C THR A 472 -14.80 -3.33 -29.02
N LEU A 473 -14.42 -4.24 -28.13
CA LEU A 473 -13.39 -5.26 -28.35
C LEU A 473 -14.00 -6.63 -28.07
N THR A 474 -14.09 -7.48 -29.10
CA THR A 474 -14.72 -8.79 -29.01
C THR A 474 -13.74 -9.93 -29.26
N PHE A 475 -13.50 -10.72 -28.22
CA PHE A 475 -12.73 -11.95 -28.29
C PHE A 475 -13.64 -13.12 -28.61
N ASN A 476 -13.34 -13.85 -29.70
CA ASN A 476 -14.05 -15.05 -30.10
C ASN A 476 -13.25 -16.31 -29.79
N ASN A 477 -13.88 -17.48 -29.88
CA ASN A 477 -13.25 -18.79 -29.67
C ASN A 477 -12.68 -18.98 -28.24
N VAL A 478 -13.31 -18.34 -27.25
CA VAL A 478 -13.00 -18.54 -25.84
C VAL A 478 -13.67 -19.82 -25.37
N LYS A 479 -12.88 -20.85 -25.09
CA LYS A 479 -13.42 -22.13 -24.60
C LYS A 479 -13.64 -22.04 -23.09
N ALA A 480 -14.79 -22.53 -22.64
CA ALA A 480 -15.13 -22.61 -21.22
C ALA A 480 -15.72 -23.98 -20.89
N TYR A 481 -15.42 -24.50 -19.70
CA TYR A 481 -15.86 -25.82 -19.24
C TYR A 481 -16.91 -25.76 -18.12
N ALA A 482 -17.35 -24.54 -17.77
CA ALA A 482 -18.42 -24.25 -16.83
C ALA A 482 -19.14 -22.97 -17.26
N SER A 483 -20.34 -22.73 -16.72
CA SER A 483 -21.11 -21.50 -16.98
C SER A 483 -20.49 -20.25 -16.36
N GLU A 484 -19.58 -20.44 -15.42
CA GLU A 484 -18.75 -19.40 -14.82
C GLU A 484 -17.28 -19.81 -14.95
N SER A 485 -16.45 -18.94 -15.53
CA SER A 485 -15.04 -19.22 -15.82
C SER A 485 -14.16 -18.03 -15.47
N VAL A 486 -12.90 -18.31 -15.13
CA VAL A 486 -11.89 -17.26 -14.89
C VAL A 486 -11.23 -16.89 -16.19
N ILE A 487 -11.23 -15.61 -16.50
CA ILE A 487 -10.50 -15.02 -17.61
C ILE A 487 -9.35 -14.20 -17.04
N TYR A 488 -8.17 -14.36 -17.65
CA TYR A 488 -6.93 -13.71 -17.25
C TYR A 488 -6.69 -12.53 -18.17
N PHE A 489 -6.88 -11.31 -17.68
CA PHE A 489 -6.65 -10.10 -18.46
C PHE A 489 -5.21 -9.64 -18.28
N ASP A 490 -4.53 -9.37 -19.39
CA ASP A 490 -3.35 -8.54 -19.43
C ASP A 490 -3.79 -7.17 -19.96
N TYR A 491 -3.62 -6.12 -19.16
CA TYR A 491 -4.17 -4.79 -19.44
C TYR A 491 -3.22 -3.67 -19.02
N VAL A 492 -3.47 -2.48 -19.54
CA VAL A 492 -2.80 -1.24 -19.15
C VAL A 492 -3.84 -0.23 -18.71
N ASN A 493 -3.62 0.35 -17.52
CA ASN A 493 -4.32 1.52 -17.04
C ASN A 493 -3.31 2.45 -16.38
N ALA A 494 -3.04 3.59 -17.00
CA ALA A 494 -2.22 4.66 -16.44
C ALA A 494 -3.02 5.97 -16.37
N ASP A 495 -4.33 5.87 -16.16
CA ASP A 495 -5.23 7.01 -15.98
C ASP A 495 -5.13 7.53 -14.55
N VAL A 496 -4.07 8.29 -14.28
CA VAL A 496 -3.76 8.80 -12.95
C VAL A 496 -4.66 10.01 -12.68
N GLY A 497 -5.65 9.81 -11.82
CA GLY A 497 -6.40 10.90 -11.23
C GLY A 497 -5.78 11.35 -9.91
N PHE A 498 -5.90 12.64 -9.64
CA PHE A 498 -5.42 13.28 -8.43
C PHE A 498 -6.56 13.51 -7.43
N GLY A 499 -6.23 13.69 -6.15
CA GLY A 499 -7.20 13.87 -5.07
C GLY A 499 -8.05 12.60 -4.83
N GLY A 500 -9.37 12.78 -4.67
CA GLY A 500 -10.33 11.70 -4.41
C GLY A 500 -10.60 10.73 -5.57
N SER A 501 -9.80 10.73 -6.64
CA SER A 501 -9.93 9.80 -7.77
C SER A 501 -9.84 8.34 -7.32
N THR A 502 -10.66 7.47 -7.92
CA THR A 502 -10.65 6.02 -7.66
C THR A 502 -9.45 5.31 -8.29
N ASN A 503 -8.80 5.93 -9.27
CA ASN A 503 -7.60 5.40 -9.96
C ASN A 503 -7.82 3.98 -10.52
N ASP A 504 -9.01 3.78 -11.06
CA ASP A 504 -9.40 2.60 -11.82
C ASP A 504 -10.17 3.03 -13.08
N ARG A 505 -10.14 2.18 -14.09
CA ARG A 505 -11.07 2.25 -15.21
C ARG A 505 -12.04 1.09 -15.11
N THR A 506 -13.27 1.30 -15.57
CA THR A 506 -14.28 0.24 -15.60
C THR A 506 -14.51 -0.26 -17.03
N ALA A 507 -14.81 -1.55 -17.15
CA ALA A 507 -15.25 -2.14 -18.41
C ALA A 507 -16.53 -2.94 -18.19
N GLN A 508 -17.46 -2.82 -19.12
CA GLN A 508 -18.70 -3.60 -19.18
C GLN A 508 -18.41 -4.83 -20.05
N ILE A 509 -18.41 -6.02 -19.43
CA ILE A 509 -18.02 -7.26 -20.11
C ILE A 509 -19.23 -8.17 -20.30
N SER A 510 -19.63 -8.37 -21.56
CA SER A 510 -20.69 -9.28 -21.96
C SER A 510 -20.10 -10.61 -22.45
N VAL A 511 -20.68 -11.73 -22.00
CA VAL A 511 -20.35 -13.06 -22.50
C VAL A 511 -21.52 -13.57 -23.35
N ASN A 512 -21.25 -13.99 -24.58
CA ASN A 512 -22.25 -14.48 -25.54
C ASN A 512 -23.44 -13.53 -25.79
N GLY A 513 -23.21 -12.21 -25.71
CA GLY A 513 -24.26 -11.21 -25.85
C GLY A 513 -25.23 -11.12 -24.65
N GLY A 514 -24.93 -11.80 -23.54
CA GLY A 514 -25.70 -11.71 -22.30
C GLY A 514 -25.50 -10.37 -21.56
N PRO A 515 -26.14 -10.20 -20.39
CA PRO A 515 -26.01 -8.99 -19.58
C PRO A 515 -24.55 -8.67 -19.26
N ALA A 516 -24.18 -7.39 -19.39
CA ALA A 516 -22.82 -6.96 -19.12
C ALA A 516 -22.51 -7.00 -17.62
N GLN A 517 -21.29 -7.41 -17.29
CA GLN A 517 -20.73 -7.43 -15.94
C GLN A 517 -19.71 -6.30 -15.84
N THR A 518 -19.95 -5.33 -14.96
CA THR A 518 -19.03 -4.20 -14.76
C THR A 518 -17.83 -4.60 -13.92
N VAL A 519 -16.63 -4.45 -14.49
CA VAL A 519 -15.37 -4.84 -13.87
C VAL A 519 -14.49 -3.62 -13.71
N SER A 520 -14.01 -3.38 -12.50
CA SER A 520 -13.00 -2.36 -12.20
C SER A 520 -11.59 -2.92 -12.46
N PHE A 521 -10.76 -2.11 -13.11
CA PHE A 521 -9.36 -2.36 -13.44
C PHE A 521 -8.50 -1.23 -12.83
N PRO A 522 -7.86 -1.47 -11.68
CA PRO A 522 -6.96 -0.50 -11.05
C PRO A 522 -5.81 -0.08 -11.96
N LEU A 523 -5.09 0.98 -11.61
CA LEU A 523 -3.84 1.32 -12.28
C LEU A 523 -2.94 0.09 -12.44
N SER A 524 -2.30 -0.02 -13.60
CA SER A 524 -1.19 -0.97 -13.82
C SER A 524 0.15 -0.36 -13.44
N GLY A 525 0.21 0.97 -13.49
CA GLY A 525 1.34 1.80 -13.17
C GLY A 525 1.05 3.23 -13.66
N TYR A 526 2.07 3.90 -14.15
CA TYR A 526 2.05 5.31 -14.51
C TYR A 526 2.43 5.54 -15.98
N ASP A 527 2.70 4.47 -16.74
CA ASP A 527 3.10 4.50 -18.14
C ASP A 527 2.14 3.66 -19.01
N TRP A 528 1.46 4.30 -19.96
CA TRP A 528 0.53 3.65 -20.90
C TRP A 528 1.20 2.69 -21.89
N ASP A 529 2.52 2.75 -22.08
CA ASP A 529 3.28 1.93 -23.03
C ASP A 529 3.95 0.73 -22.34
N LYS A 530 4.37 0.88 -21.07
CA LYS A 530 5.22 -0.10 -20.39
C LYS A 530 4.56 -0.86 -19.25
N ASP A 531 3.69 -0.20 -18.48
CA ASP A 531 3.18 -0.75 -17.22
C ASP A 531 1.98 -1.65 -17.47
N VAL A 532 2.24 -2.94 -17.73
CA VAL A 532 1.20 -3.95 -18.00
C VAL A 532 0.92 -4.77 -16.75
N THR A 533 -0.32 -4.74 -16.26
CA THR A 533 -0.80 -5.73 -15.29
C THR A 533 -1.05 -7.04 -16.00
N LYS A 534 -0.39 -8.13 -15.57
CA LYS A 534 -0.49 -9.45 -16.20
C LYS A 534 -1.27 -10.44 -15.34
N GLY A 535 -2.12 -11.23 -15.98
CA GLY A 535 -2.83 -12.34 -15.36
C GLY A 535 -3.92 -11.90 -14.38
N TYR A 536 -4.50 -10.70 -14.56
CA TYR A 536 -5.57 -10.18 -13.72
C TYR A 536 -6.81 -11.07 -13.86
N ARG A 537 -7.15 -11.80 -12.80
CA ARG A 537 -8.18 -12.85 -12.86
C ARG A 537 -9.55 -12.28 -12.57
N VAL A 538 -10.44 -12.41 -13.54
CA VAL A 538 -11.84 -12.02 -13.41
C VAL A 538 -12.71 -13.24 -13.64
N ARG A 539 -13.55 -13.56 -12.68
CA ARG A 539 -14.54 -14.63 -12.83
C ARG A 539 -15.80 -14.07 -13.46
N LEU A 540 -16.07 -14.48 -14.69
CA LEU A 540 -17.23 -14.03 -15.47
C LEU A 540 -18.28 -15.14 -15.57
N THR A 541 -19.54 -14.74 -15.62
CA THR A 541 -20.70 -15.62 -15.83
C THR A 541 -21.24 -15.49 -17.26
N GLY A 542 -22.04 -16.46 -17.72
CA GLY A 542 -22.70 -16.42 -19.03
C GLY A 542 -22.10 -17.34 -20.11
N PHE A 543 -21.13 -18.19 -19.74
CA PHE A 543 -20.52 -19.12 -20.67
C PHE A 543 -21.43 -20.32 -20.99
N THR A 544 -21.36 -20.78 -22.23
CA THR A 544 -21.91 -22.06 -22.67
C THR A 544 -20.81 -23.12 -22.56
N LYS A 545 -21.06 -24.14 -21.74
CA LYS A 545 -20.09 -25.20 -21.44
C LYS A 545 -19.78 -26.02 -22.69
N GLY A 546 -18.49 -26.24 -22.95
CA GLY A 546 -18.01 -27.15 -23.99
C GLY A 546 -18.01 -26.55 -25.39
N THR A 547 -18.46 -25.30 -25.56
CA THR A 547 -18.48 -24.59 -26.85
C THR A 547 -17.44 -23.47 -26.88
N SER A 548 -17.24 -22.90 -28.06
CA SER A 548 -16.62 -21.58 -28.20
C SER A 548 -17.60 -20.52 -27.71
N ASN A 549 -17.08 -19.51 -27.02
CA ASN A 549 -17.82 -18.37 -26.50
C ASN A 549 -17.22 -17.08 -27.06
N SER A 550 -18.02 -16.01 -27.01
CA SER A 550 -17.56 -14.64 -27.24
C SER A 550 -17.51 -13.86 -25.94
N ILE A 551 -16.51 -12.97 -25.82
CA ILE A 551 -16.40 -11.98 -24.76
C ILE A 551 -16.31 -10.62 -25.43
N THR A 552 -17.31 -9.78 -25.23
CA THR A 552 -17.34 -8.40 -25.73
C THR A 552 -17.10 -7.43 -24.59
N ILE A 553 -16.12 -6.56 -24.76
CA ILE A 553 -15.78 -5.49 -23.84
C ILE A 553 -16.26 -4.17 -24.43
N SER A 554 -16.99 -3.39 -23.64
CA SER A 554 -17.45 -2.05 -23.98
C SER A 554 -17.50 -1.18 -22.73
N ASN A 555 -17.80 0.11 -22.89
CA ASN A 555 -18.26 0.97 -21.83
C ASN A 555 -18.93 2.21 -22.45
N ALA A 556 -20.18 2.48 -22.09
CA ALA A 556 -20.95 3.54 -22.74
C ALA A 556 -20.48 4.95 -22.34
N ASP A 557 -20.05 5.12 -21.08
CA ASP A 557 -19.92 6.45 -20.46
C ASP A 557 -18.46 6.86 -20.23
N SER A 558 -17.51 5.93 -20.38
CA SER A 558 -16.08 6.20 -20.19
C SER A 558 -15.22 5.19 -20.94
N TYR A 559 -13.94 5.49 -21.08
CA TYR A 559 -12.99 4.52 -21.64
C TYR A 559 -12.74 3.36 -20.66
N ALA A 560 -12.70 2.15 -21.20
CA ALA A 560 -12.14 0.98 -20.55
C ALA A 560 -10.59 1.12 -20.46
N PRO A 561 -9.89 0.28 -19.68
CA PRO A 561 -8.44 0.17 -19.82
C PRO A 561 -8.07 -0.35 -21.22
N ASP A 562 -6.79 -0.21 -21.58
CA ASP A 562 -6.28 -0.82 -22.80
C ASP A 562 -5.96 -2.29 -22.53
N PHE A 563 -6.16 -3.16 -23.53
CA PHE A 563 -5.98 -4.60 -23.37
C PHE A 563 -4.83 -5.12 -24.25
N ASP A 564 -3.91 -5.89 -23.67
CA ASP A 564 -2.87 -6.63 -24.39
C ASP A 564 -3.45 -7.95 -24.92
N ARG A 565 -4.04 -8.75 -24.02
CA ARG A 565 -4.58 -10.07 -24.33
C ARG A 565 -5.49 -10.60 -23.22
N ILE A 566 -6.26 -11.63 -23.56
CA ILE A 566 -6.93 -12.47 -22.56
C ILE A 566 -6.34 -13.88 -22.56
N GLY A 567 -6.34 -14.51 -21.39
CA GLY A 567 -5.99 -15.90 -21.16
C GLY A 567 -7.17 -16.70 -20.61
N PHE A 568 -7.27 -17.97 -20.98
CA PHE A 568 -8.27 -18.91 -20.47
C PHE A 568 -7.72 -20.35 -20.49
N THR A 569 -8.32 -21.23 -19.69
CA THR A 569 -7.93 -22.65 -19.54
C THR A 569 -8.67 -23.59 -20.48
#